data_AF-A0A8J6Y0B4-F1
#
_entry.id   AF-A0A8J6Y0B4-F1
#
_cell.length_a   1.000
_cell.length_b   1.000
_cell.length_c   1.000
_cell.angle_alpha   90.00
_cell.angle_beta   90.00
_cell.angle_gamma   90.00
#
_symmetry.space_group_name_H-M   'P 1'
#
loop_
_entity.id
_entity.type
_entity.pdbx_description
1 polymer ?
#
loop_
_entity_poly.entity_id
_entity_poly.type
_entity_poly.pdbx_seq_one_letter_code
_entity_poly.pdbx_strand_id
1 'polypeptide(L)'
;MNMKRCAAERLDPLLAGKSMVFLGEPDHFIHKKNEYRTRMIRYLAGHGFRNIGMEMGVSDAIRMDAFLADGDQAHLDRVALYGFPDEQRTDRDDSIPGFTDDKHPSFDQAAEAESRRFLASLRELNATVLKDGPRLSWFGYDISFKPGGGYADIAAALDRMEPTPEIETIRSRLARAEGESRLEEAERL
;
A
#
# COMPACT_ATOMS: atom_id res chain seq x y z
N MET A 1 3.38 -20.73 -41.30
CA MET A 1 2.17 -20.15 -40.65
C MET A 1 2.65 -19.18 -39.58
N ASN A 2 2.72 -17.88 -39.88
CA ASN A 2 3.30 -16.86 -38.98
C ASN A 2 2.23 -16.45 -37.96
N MET A 3 2.26 -17.03 -36.77
CA MET A 3 1.44 -16.60 -35.64
C MET A 3 1.76 -15.13 -35.32
N LYS A 4 0.74 -14.27 -35.38
CA LYS A 4 0.79 -12.94 -34.75
C LYS A 4 0.96 -13.16 -33.25
N ARG A 5 2.20 -13.23 -32.77
CA ARG A 5 2.48 -13.18 -31.33
C ARG A 5 1.82 -11.93 -30.76
N CYS A 6 1.03 -12.09 -29.70
CA CYS A 6 0.53 -10.94 -28.97
C CYS A 6 1.71 -10.06 -28.56
N ALA A 7 1.57 -8.73 -28.58
CA ALA A 7 2.67 -7.82 -28.19
C ALA A 7 3.24 -8.17 -26.79
N ALA A 8 2.41 -8.73 -25.91
CA ALA A 8 2.79 -9.21 -24.58
C ALA A 8 3.75 -10.41 -24.61
N GLU A 9 3.63 -11.35 -25.56
CA GLU A 9 4.51 -12.53 -25.68
C GLU A 9 5.96 -12.16 -26.04
N ARG A 10 6.19 -10.91 -26.46
CA ARG A 10 7.56 -10.38 -26.63
C ARG A 10 8.26 -10.13 -25.30
N LEU A 11 7.52 -10.12 -24.19
CA LEU A 11 8.07 -9.94 -22.84
C LEU A 11 8.51 -11.28 -22.22
N ASP A 12 8.01 -12.43 -22.68
CA ASP A 12 8.34 -13.74 -22.09
C ASP A 12 9.86 -13.97 -21.98
N PRO A 13 10.69 -13.68 -23.02
CA PRO A 13 12.14 -13.85 -22.91
C PRO A 13 12.79 -12.90 -21.90
N LEU A 14 12.19 -11.73 -21.65
CA LEU A 14 12.68 -10.74 -20.68
C LEU A 14 12.33 -11.14 -19.24
N LEU A 15 11.24 -11.88 -19.05
CA LEU A 15 10.79 -12.40 -17.76
C LEU A 15 11.48 -13.71 -17.37
N ALA A 16 12.08 -14.43 -18.32
CA ALA A 16 12.73 -15.70 -18.07
C ALA A 16 13.78 -15.59 -16.94
N GLY A 17 13.55 -16.36 -15.86
CA GLY A 17 14.43 -16.39 -14.68
C GLY A 17 14.38 -15.12 -13.80
N LYS A 18 13.41 -14.21 -14.01
CA LYS A 18 13.24 -13.03 -13.17
C LYS A 18 12.30 -13.31 -12.01
N SER A 19 12.69 -12.88 -10.82
CA SER A 19 11.87 -12.93 -9.60
C SER A 19 11.21 -11.57 -9.27
N MET A 20 11.70 -10.49 -9.88
CA MET A 20 11.23 -9.12 -9.64
C MET A 20 11.13 -8.34 -10.95
N VAL A 21 10.09 -7.52 -11.06
CA VAL A 21 9.84 -6.63 -12.21
C VAL A 21 9.48 -5.26 -11.66
N PHE A 22 10.12 -4.21 -12.19
CA PHE A 22 9.80 -2.82 -11.87
C PHE A 22 8.83 -2.28 -12.91
N LEU A 23 7.73 -1.72 -12.45
CA LEU A 23 6.70 -1.12 -13.29
C LEU A 23 6.60 0.38 -12.98
N GLY A 24 7.42 1.18 -13.66
CA GLY A 24 7.43 2.63 -13.49
C GLY A 24 6.12 3.29 -13.93
N GLU A 25 5.83 4.46 -13.36
CA GLU A 25 4.89 5.41 -13.93
C GLU A 25 5.66 6.64 -14.42
N PRO A 26 5.30 7.21 -15.58
CA PRO A 26 5.95 8.43 -16.07
C PRO A 26 5.59 9.65 -15.22
N ASP A 27 4.42 9.63 -14.56
CA ASP A 27 3.86 10.77 -13.83
C ASP A 27 2.67 10.32 -12.95
N HIS A 28 2.52 10.91 -11.75
CA HIS A 28 1.46 10.55 -10.80
C HIS A 28 0.06 11.02 -11.23
N PHE A 29 -0.04 12.00 -12.12
CA PHE A 29 -1.26 12.70 -12.54
C PHE A 29 -1.92 12.12 -13.80
N ILE A 30 -1.39 11.02 -14.36
CA ILE A 30 -1.94 10.38 -15.56
C ILE A 30 -2.94 9.28 -15.18
N HIS A 31 -4.24 9.58 -15.27
CA HIS A 31 -5.31 8.60 -15.01
C HIS A 31 -5.11 7.25 -15.74
N LYS A 32 -4.72 7.30 -17.03
CA LYS A 32 -4.53 6.10 -17.88
C LYS A 32 -3.47 5.12 -17.34
N LYS A 33 -2.64 5.53 -16.38
CA LYS A 33 -1.61 4.67 -15.78
C LYS A 33 -2.20 3.40 -15.16
N ASN A 34 -3.39 3.50 -14.56
CA ASN A 34 -4.00 2.35 -13.86
C ASN A 34 -4.50 1.28 -14.84
N GLU A 35 -4.94 1.67 -16.04
CA GLU A 35 -5.30 0.70 -17.09
C GLU A 35 -4.07 -0.09 -17.56
N TYR A 36 -2.97 0.61 -17.83
CA TYR A 36 -1.69 0.00 -18.18
C TYR A 36 -1.19 -0.93 -17.06
N ARG A 37 -1.17 -0.44 -15.82
CA ARG A 37 -0.75 -1.22 -14.64
C ARG A 37 -1.59 -2.47 -14.47
N THR A 38 -2.92 -2.37 -14.56
CA THR A 38 -3.82 -3.53 -14.45
C THR A 38 -3.53 -4.58 -15.52
N ARG A 39 -3.33 -4.16 -16.78
CA ARG A 39 -2.99 -5.09 -17.87
C ARG A 39 -1.65 -5.78 -17.65
N MET A 40 -0.64 -5.03 -17.23
CA MET A 40 0.69 -5.57 -16.92
C MET A 40 0.65 -6.53 -15.73
N ILE A 41 -0.05 -6.18 -14.65
CA ILE A 41 -0.23 -7.03 -13.48
C ILE A 41 -0.96 -8.32 -13.85
N ARG A 42 -2.02 -8.26 -14.66
CA ARG A 42 -2.70 -9.46 -15.16
C ARG A 42 -1.74 -10.38 -15.93
N TYR A 43 -0.92 -9.80 -16.82
CA TYR A 43 0.07 -10.57 -17.58
C TYR A 43 1.15 -11.18 -16.68
N LEU A 44 1.70 -10.41 -15.73
CA LEU A 44 2.70 -10.88 -14.76
C LEU A 44 2.12 -11.95 -13.82
N ALA A 45 0.85 -11.82 -13.41
CA ALA A 45 0.16 -12.84 -12.62
C ALA A 45 0.03 -14.15 -13.41
N GLY A 46 -0.21 -14.09 -14.71
CA GLY A 46 -0.13 -15.26 -15.59
C GLY A 46 1.24 -15.95 -15.60
N HIS A 47 2.31 -15.23 -15.25
CA HIS A 47 3.70 -15.72 -15.16
C HIS A 47 4.14 -16.03 -13.73
N GLY A 48 3.21 -16.15 -12.79
CA GLY A 48 3.51 -16.58 -11.41
C GLY A 48 3.90 -15.44 -10.46
N PHE A 49 3.97 -14.19 -10.90
CA PHE A 49 4.17 -13.05 -10.00
C PHE A 49 2.94 -12.84 -9.12
N ARG A 50 3.12 -12.69 -7.81
CA ARG A 50 2.01 -12.57 -6.85
C ARG A 50 2.10 -11.40 -5.89
N ASN A 51 3.29 -10.84 -5.69
CA ASN A 51 3.50 -9.75 -4.73
C ASN A 51 3.64 -8.42 -5.47
N ILE A 52 2.84 -7.43 -5.08
CA ILE A 52 2.85 -6.08 -5.63
C ILE A 52 3.38 -5.14 -4.55
N GLY A 53 4.58 -4.61 -4.76
CA GLY A 53 5.18 -3.57 -3.94
C GLY A 53 4.86 -2.20 -4.51
N MET A 54 4.41 -1.28 -3.65
CA MET A 54 4.06 0.09 -4.03
C MET A 54 4.84 1.10 -3.20
N GLU A 55 5.16 2.23 -3.83
CA GLU A 55 5.73 3.42 -3.18
C GLU A 55 4.64 4.10 -2.32
N MET A 56 4.36 3.49 -1.17
CA MET A 56 3.40 3.95 -0.18
C MET A 56 3.78 3.43 1.21
N GLY A 57 3.21 4.06 2.23
CA GLY A 57 3.34 3.63 3.61
C GLY A 57 2.90 2.18 3.83
N VAL A 58 3.66 1.45 4.64
CA VAL A 58 3.37 0.06 5.04
C VAL A 58 1.95 -0.07 5.60
N SER A 59 1.54 0.86 6.47
CA SER A 59 0.22 0.85 7.12
C SER A 59 -0.92 0.94 6.11
N ASP A 60 -0.84 1.89 5.17
CA ASP A 60 -1.82 2.03 4.10
C ASP A 60 -1.88 0.76 3.25
N ALA A 61 -0.73 0.17 2.94
CA ALA A 61 -0.67 -1.05 2.17
C ALA A 61 -1.29 -2.26 2.90
N ILE A 62 -1.15 -2.38 4.22
CA ILE A 62 -1.81 -3.43 5.01
C ILE A 62 -3.33 -3.34 4.86
N ARG A 63 -3.88 -2.12 4.94
CA ARG A 63 -5.31 -1.87 4.77
C ARG A 63 -5.77 -2.21 3.35
N MET A 64 -5.00 -1.78 2.34
CA MET A 64 -5.30 -2.13 0.93
C MET A 64 -5.21 -3.63 0.66
N ASP A 65 -4.25 -4.34 1.25
CA ASP A 65 -4.12 -5.80 1.12
C ASP A 65 -5.30 -6.53 1.78
N ALA A 66 -5.75 -6.05 2.94
CA ALA A 66 -6.95 -6.56 3.61
C ALA A 66 -8.19 -6.40 2.71
N PHE A 67 -8.36 -5.22 2.08
CA PHE A 67 -9.41 -5.02 1.08
C PHE A 67 -9.29 -5.99 -0.11
N LEU A 68 -8.08 -6.26 -0.62
CA LEU A 68 -7.91 -7.24 -1.70
C LEU A 68 -8.32 -8.65 -1.27
N ALA A 69 -8.17 -9.00 0.01
CA ALA A 69 -8.55 -10.28 0.58
C ALA A 69 -10.07 -10.44 0.70
N ASP A 70 -10.76 -9.55 1.40
CA ASP A 70 -12.18 -9.71 1.76
C ASP A 70 -13.14 -8.79 0.99
N GLY A 71 -12.66 -7.68 0.44
CA GLY A 71 -13.45 -6.69 -0.28
C GLY A 71 -14.18 -5.68 0.60
N ASP A 72 -13.90 -5.63 1.91
CA ASP A 72 -14.53 -4.69 2.82
C ASP A 72 -13.98 -3.27 2.61
N GLN A 73 -14.88 -2.35 2.25
CA GLN A 73 -14.53 -0.95 2.02
C GLN A 73 -14.04 -0.25 3.29
N ALA A 74 -14.41 -0.73 4.47
CA ALA A 74 -13.97 -0.16 5.74
C ALA A 74 -12.44 -0.16 5.88
N HIS A 75 -11.74 -1.09 5.22
CA HIS A 75 -10.28 -1.06 5.18
C HIS A 75 -9.76 0.16 4.42
N LEU A 76 -10.35 0.48 3.28
CA LEU A 76 -9.94 1.61 2.45
C LEU A 76 -10.28 2.95 3.11
N ASP A 77 -11.36 3.01 3.89
CA ASP A 77 -11.73 4.22 4.63
C ASP A 77 -10.74 4.59 5.75
N ARG A 78 -9.84 3.66 6.10
CA ARG A 78 -8.77 3.86 7.09
C ARG A 78 -7.40 4.15 6.46
N VAL A 79 -7.33 4.37 5.14
CA VAL A 79 -6.10 4.71 4.42
C VAL A 79 -5.78 6.19 4.60
N ALA A 80 -4.61 6.49 5.14
CA ALA A 80 -4.16 7.87 5.38
C ALA A 80 -4.07 8.66 4.06
N LEU A 81 -3.63 8.01 2.98
CA LEU A 81 -3.58 8.57 1.61
C LEU A 81 -4.93 9.09 1.11
N TYR A 82 -6.04 8.59 1.63
CA TYR A 82 -7.39 9.04 1.28
C TYR A 82 -7.94 10.08 2.26
N GLY A 83 -7.08 10.68 3.08
CA GLY A 83 -7.47 11.71 4.03
C GLY A 83 -7.98 11.16 5.36
N PHE A 84 -7.89 9.84 5.62
CA PHE A 84 -8.07 9.34 6.98
C PHE A 84 -7.04 10.07 7.87
N PRO A 85 -7.48 10.71 8.97
CA PRO A 85 -6.58 11.48 9.83
C PRO A 85 -5.50 10.59 10.44
N ASP A 86 -5.66 9.27 10.37
CA ASP A 86 -4.78 8.27 10.93
C ASP A 86 -4.66 8.44 12.45
N GLU A 87 -3.83 7.61 13.07
CA GLU A 87 -3.53 7.64 14.49
C GLU A 87 -2.40 8.64 14.74
N GLN A 88 -2.52 9.83 14.14
CA GLN A 88 -1.59 10.94 14.26
C GLN A 88 -1.50 11.42 15.72
N ARG A 89 -0.37 12.04 16.05
CA ARG A 89 -0.18 12.66 17.36
C ARG A 89 -1.10 13.87 17.50
N THR A 90 -1.62 14.10 18.69
CA THR A 90 -2.47 15.28 18.99
C THR A 90 -1.66 16.49 19.42
N ASP A 91 -0.41 16.29 19.84
CA ASP A 91 0.50 17.31 20.37
C ASP A 91 1.49 17.86 19.32
N ARG A 92 1.58 17.24 18.14
CA ARG A 92 2.53 17.60 17.07
C ARG A 92 2.00 17.17 15.70
N ASP A 93 2.18 18.02 14.68
CA ASP A 93 1.93 17.67 13.28
C ASP A 93 3.17 17.00 12.67
N ASP A 94 3.04 15.71 12.36
CA ASP A 94 4.10 14.92 11.76
C ASP A 94 4.01 14.75 10.24
N SER A 95 3.03 15.39 9.61
CA SER A 95 2.85 15.32 8.17
C SER A 95 4.06 15.85 7.41
N ILE A 96 4.29 15.31 6.21
CA ILE A 96 5.31 15.80 5.29
C ILE A 96 4.74 17.06 4.59
N PRO A 97 5.35 18.25 4.77
CA PRO A 97 4.84 19.46 4.15
C PRO A 97 4.81 19.36 2.62
N GLY A 98 3.71 19.82 2.02
CA GLY A 98 3.54 19.88 0.56
C GLY A 98 3.10 18.57 -0.11
N PHE A 99 2.80 17.51 0.67
CA PHE A 99 2.31 16.24 0.12
C PHE A 99 0.78 16.21 -0.10
N THR A 100 0.02 16.84 0.80
CA THR A 100 -1.40 17.12 0.60
C THR A 100 -1.55 18.61 0.36
N ASP A 101 -1.97 18.99 -0.84
CA ASP A 101 -2.23 20.38 -1.14
C ASP A 101 -3.68 20.69 -0.75
N ASP A 102 -3.88 21.26 0.45
CA ASP A 102 -5.19 21.77 0.90
C ASP A 102 -5.81 22.77 -0.12
N LYS A 103 -5.02 23.22 -1.11
CA LYS A 103 -5.43 24.09 -2.21
C LYS A 103 -6.16 23.35 -3.35
N HIS A 104 -6.11 22.02 -3.41
CA HIS A 104 -6.66 21.22 -4.51
C HIS A 104 -7.49 20.00 -4.06
N PRO A 105 -8.55 20.18 -3.24
CA PRO A 105 -9.33 19.06 -2.67
C PRO A 105 -10.01 18.16 -3.72
N SER A 106 -10.37 18.70 -4.89
CA SER A 106 -10.95 17.90 -5.98
C SER A 106 -9.95 16.94 -6.62
N PHE A 107 -8.65 17.26 -6.54
CA PHE A 107 -7.59 16.39 -7.03
C PHE A 107 -7.45 15.15 -6.15
N ASP A 108 -7.44 15.35 -4.83
CA ASP A 108 -7.33 14.26 -3.86
C ASP A 108 -8.50 13.28 -3.96
N GLN A 109 -9.72 13.79 -4.13
CA GLN A 109 -10.91 12.97 -4.35
C GLN A 109 -10.84 12.14 -5.65
N ALA A 110 -10.32 12.73 -6.72
CA ALA A 110 -10.14 12.01 -7.98
C ALA A 110 -9.06 10.93 -7.85
N ALA A 111 -7.94 11.25 -7.20
CA ALA A 111 -6.85 10.30 -6.94
C ALA A 111 -7.31 9.13 -6.07
N GLU A 112 -8.08 9.39 -5.02
CA GLU A 112 -8.72 8.35 -4.21
C GLU A 112 -9.63 7.47 -5.07
N ALA A 113 -10.57 8.07 -5.82
CA ALA A 113 -11.51 7.32 -6.64
C ALA A 113 -10.81 6.45 -7.70
N GLU A 114 -9.69 6.92 -8.26
CA GLU A 114 -8.83 6.17 -9.16
C GLU A 114 -8.14 4.99 -8.47
N SER A 115 -7.60 5.22 -7.28
CA SER A 115 -6.93 4.18 -6.50
C SER A 115 -7.91 3.09 -6.05
N ARG A 116 -9.12 3.46 -5.59
CA ARG A 116 -10.20 2.52 -5.27
C ARG A 116 -10.61 1.68 -6.49
N ARG A 117 -10.76 2.31 -7.67
CA ARG A 117 -11.05 1.58 -8.93
C ARG A 117 -9.93 0.62 -9.33
N PHE A 118 -8.68 1.03 -9.13
CA PHE A 118 -7.53 0.18 -9.40
C PHE A 118 -7.53 -1.05 -8.49
N LEU A 119 -7.67 -0.87 -7.18
CA LEU A 119 -7.75 -1.97 -6.22
C LEU A 119 -8.94 -2.89 -6.50
N ALA A 120 -10.11 -2.35 -6.86
CA ALA A 120 -11.26 -3.15 -7.26
C ALA A 120 -10.96 -4.03 -8.49
N SER A 121 -10.21 -3.51 -9.46
CA SER A 121 -9.78 -4.27 -10.64
C SER A 121 -8.81 -5.41 -10.29
N LEU A 122 -7.93 -5.19 -9.30
CA LEU A 122 -7.03 -6.23 -8.78
C LEU A 122 -7.78 -7.30 -8.00
N ARG A 123 -8.81 -6.90 -7.23
CA ARG A 123 -9.69 -7.86 -6.56
C ARG A 123 -10.48 -8.70 -7.55
N GLU A 124 -11.01 -8.09 -8.61
CA GLU A 124 -11.66 -8.85 -9.69
C GLU A 124 -10.69 -9.86 -10.33
N LEU A 125 -9.43 -9.48 -10.53
CA LEU A 125 -8.40 -10.38 -11.02
C LEU A 125 -8.19 -11.58 -10.07
N ASN A 126 -8.18 -11.34 -8.75
CA ASN A 126 -8.13 -12.41 -7.75
C ASN A 126 -9.34 -13.34 -7.86
N ALA A 127 -10.55 -12.78 -7.99
CA ALA A 127 -11.79 -13.54 -8.03
C ALA A 127 -12.03 -14.32 -9.34
N THR A 128 -11.40 -13.89 -10.44
CA THR A 128 -11.67 -14.44 -11.78
C THR A 128 -10.49 -15.24 -12.33
N VAL A 129 -9.32 -14.60 -12.48
CA VAL A 129 -8.14 -15.19 -13.13
C VAL A 129 -7.33 -16.03 -12.15
N LEU A 130 -7.27 -15.65 -10.87
CA LEU A 130 -6.49 -16.33 -9.85
C LEU A 130 -7.35 -17.12 -8.86
N LYS A 131 -8.62 -17.40 -9.22
CA LYS A 131 -9.62 -18.00 -8.32
C LYS A 131 -9.18 -19.30 -7.63
N ASP A 132 -8.40 -20.13 -8.34
CA ASP A 132 -7.94 -21.45 -7.89
C ASP A 132 -6.49 -21.42 -7.38
N GLY A 133 -5.87 -20.24 -7.29
CA GLY A 133 -4.46 -20.08 -6.95
C GLY A 133 -4.21 -19.05 -5.86
N PRO A 134 -2.94 -18.79 -5.53
CA PRO A 134 -2.59 -17.72 -4.63
C PRO A 134 -3.08 -16.39 -5.18
N ARG A 135 -3.75 -15.60 -4.32
CA ARG A 135 -4.14 -14.22 -4.61
C ARG A 135 -2.92 -13.33 -4.83
N LEU A 136 -3.14 -12.18 -5.45
CA LEU A 136 -2.22 -11.07 -5.35
C LEU A 136 -2.13 -10.59 -3.90
N SER A 137 -0.91 -10.37 -3.43
CA SER A 137 -0.60 -9.65 -2.20
C SER A 137 -0.09 -8.26 -2.52
N TRP A 138 -0.32 -7.34 -1.59
CA TRP A 138 0.01 -5.93 -1.71
C TRP A 138 0.81 -5.48 -0.50
N PHE A 139 1.90 -4.75 -0.73
CA PHE A 139 2.72 -4.20 0.34
C PHE A 139 3.30 -2.84 -0.04
N GLY A 140 3.53 -2.02 0.98
CA GLY A 140 4.19 -0.73 0.88
C GLY A 140 5.65 -0.89 1.20
N TYR A 141 6.53 -0.19 0.49
CA TYR A 141 7.97 -0.16 0.80
C TYR A 141 8.47 1.25 1.15
N ASP A 142 7.56 2.22 1.27
CA ASP A 142 7.89 3.61 1.55
C ASP A 142 7.41 4.04 2.94
N ILE A 143 7.78 5.25 3.34
CA ILE A 143 7.34 5.89 4.57
C ILE A 143 5.91 6.45 4.43
N SER A 144 5.19 6.54 5.55
CA SER A 144 3.86 7.16 5.56
C SER A 144 3.98 8.68 5.54
N PHE A 145 3.28 9.35 4.62
CA PHE A 145 3.30 10.81 4.53
C PHE A 145 2.51 11.50 5.66
N LYS A 146 1.59 10.77 6.30
CA LYS A 146 0.91 11.10 7.56
C LYS A 146 1.25 10.00 8.57
N PRO A 147 2.36 10.12 9.31
CA PRO A 147 2.80 9.06 10.20
C PRO A 147 1.89 8.96 11.43
N GLY A 148 1.39 7.75 11.68
CA GLY A 148 0.55 7.45 12.84
C GLY A 148 0.10 5.99 12.85
N GLY A 149 -0.32 5.50 11.70
CA GLY A 149 -0.93 4.18 11.53
C GLY A 149 0.02 3.03 11.83
N GLY A 150 1.33 3.24 11.61
CA GLY A 150 2.34 2.23 11.98
C GLY A 150 2.36 1.96 13.49
N TYR A 151 2.19 2.99 14.32
CA TYR A 151 2.09 2.81 15.78
C TYR A 151 0.85 2.01 16.15
N ALA A 152 -0.29 2.33 15.55
CA ALA A 152 -1.54 1.62 15.83
C ALA A 152 -1.53 0.17 15.34
N ASP A 153 -0.92 -0.08 14.19
CA ASP A 153 -0.77 -1.43 13.66
C ASP A 153 0.13 -2.27 14.56
N ILE A 154 1.25 -1.71 15.05
CA ILE A 154 2.12 -2.40 16.00
C ILE A 154 1.41 -2.60 17.35
N ALA A 155 0.71 -1.58 17.88
CA ALA A 155 -0.03 -1.69 19.13
C ALA A 155 -1.10 -2.80 19.04
N ALA A 156 -1.89 -2.83 17.97
CA ALA A 156 -2.89 -3.86 17.73
C ALA A 156 -2.28 -5.26 17.56
N ALA A 157 -1.08 -5.36 17.00
CA ALA A 157 -0.35 -6.64 16.93
C ALA A 157 0.10 -7.11 18.32
N LEU A 158 0.67 -6.20 19.13
CA LEU A 158 1.09 -6.49 20.50
C LEU A 158 -0.08 -6.87 21.41
N ASP A 159 -1.26 -6.29 21.21
CA ASP A 159 -2.49 -6.61 21.97
C ASP A 159 -2.99 -8.04 21.79
N ARG A 160 -2.54 -8.73 20.74
CA ARG A 160 -2.88 -10.13 20.48
C ARG A 160 -1.85 -11.12 21.02
N MET A 161 -0.76 -10.61 21.60
CA MET A 161 0.33 -11.42 22.13
C MET A 161 0.19 -11.57 23.65
N GLU A 162 0.59 -12.72 24.18
CA GLU A 162 0.67 -12.92 25.63
C GLU A 162 1.64 -11.91 26.26
N PRO A 163 1.30 -11.28 27.40
CA PRO A 163 2.15 -10.26 28.00
C PRO A 163 3.45 -10.90 28.54
N THR A 164 4.57 -10.58 27.88
CA THR A 164 5.92 -10.91 28.35
C THR A 164 6.69 -9.64 28.71
N PRO A 165 7.76 -9.72 29.51
CA PRO A 165 8.62 -8.56 29.80
C PRO A 165 9.15 -7.86 28.53
N GLU A 166 9.41 -8.61 27.46
CA GLU A 166 9.84 -8.08 26.17
C GLU A 166 8.73 -7.28 25.48
N ILE A 167 7.49 -7.78 25.49
CA ILE A 167 6.33 -7.07 24.95
C ILE A 167 6.05 -5.80 25.73
N GLU A 168 6.13 -5.84 27.06
CA GLU A 168 5.96 -4.64 27.90
C GLU A 168 7.06 -3.61 27.66
N THR A 169 8.30 -4.07 27.41
CA THR A 169 9.40 -3.18 27.01
C THR A 169 9.11 -2.49 25.67
N ILE A 170 8.62 -3.23 24.68
CA ILE A 170 8.25 -2.66 23.38
C ILE A 170 7.09 -1.67 23.53
N ARG A 171 6.04 -2.01 24.30
CA ARG A 171 4.91 -1.11 24.59
C ARG A 171 5.38 0.19 25.23
N SER A 172 6.25 0.10 26.23
CA SER A 172 6.83 1.27 26.90
C SER A 172 7.65 2.13 25.94
N ARG A 173 8.37 1.52 24.98
CA ARG A 173 9.11 2.25 23.94
C ARG A 173 8.22 2.84 22.87
N LEU A 174 7.06 2.26 22.58
CA LEU A 174 6.12 2.84 21.60
C LEU A 174 5.21 3.92 22.19
N ALA A 175 5.14 4.02 23.52
CA ALA A 175 4.41 5.08 24.20
C ALA A 175 4.96 6.46 23.77
N ARG A 176 4.08 7.30 23.22
CA ARG A 176 4.41 8.66 22.78
C ARG A 176 4.53 9.58 23.99
N ALA A 177 5.66 10.29 24.11
CA ALA A 177 5.88 11.26 25.19
C ALA A 177 5.43 12.66 24.76
N GLU A 178 4.56 13.32 25.53
CA GLU A 178 4.04 14.65 25.21
C GLU A 178 5.19 15.67 25.02
N GLY A 179 5.14 16.41 23.91
CA GLY A 179 6.13 17.46 23.59
C GLY A 179 7.49 16.96 23.10
N GLU A 180 7.68 15.65 22.98
CA GLU A 180 8.87 15.04 22.40
C GLU A 180 9.05 15.47 20.93
N SER A 181 10.29 15.70 20.50
CA SER A 181 10.66 15.97 19.10
C SER A 181 10.83 14.68 18.28
N ARG A 182 10.84 14.78 16.94
CA ARG A 182 11.01 13.59 16.08
C ARG A 182 12.37 12.92 16.30
N LEU A 183 13.39 13.70 16.64
CA LEU A 183 14.73 13.19 16.90
C LEU A 183 14.79 12.45 18.25
N GLU A 184 14.25 13.04 19.31
CA GLU A 184 14.17 12.40 20.63
C GLU A 184 13.37 11.09 20.56
N GLU A 185 12.26 11.10 19.82
CA GLU A 185 11.46 9.90 19.58
C GLU A 185 12.25 8.81 18.84
N ALA A 186 12.99 9.19 17.79
CA ALA A 186 13.82 8.26 17.03
C ALA A 186 15.01 7.70 17.83
N GLU A 187 15.60 8.49 18.72
CA GLU A 187 16.70 8.05 19.60
C GLU A 187 16.23 7.09 20.71
N ARG A 188 14.97 7.23 21.13
CA ARG A 188 14.36 6.40 22.17
C ARG A 188 13.94 5.02 21.68
N LEU A 189 13.46 4.92 20.44
CA LEU A 189 12.96 3.69 19.79
C LEU A 189 14.09 2.69 19.49
#